data_AF-A0A1V0GVD4-F1
#
_entry.id   AF-A0A1V0GVD4-F1
#
_cell.length_a   1.000
_cell.length_b   1.000
_cell.length_c   1.000
_cell.angle_alpha   90.00
_cell.angle_beta   90.00
_cell.angle_gamma   90.00
#
_symmetry.space_group_name_H-M   'P 1'
#
loop_
_entity.id
_entity.type
_entity.pdbx_description
1 polymer ?
#
loop_
_entity_poly.entity_id
_entity_poly.type
_entity_poly.pdbx_seq_one_letter_code
_entity_poly.pdbx_strand_id
1 'polypeptide(L)' 'MTGMRFAPKGYGGRRRNPDEVKRDGWREQRVLAVALDDHRLTWPERELVRQLGEKLYGPATSGREVQR' A
#
# COMPACT_ATOMS: atom_id res chain seq x y z
N MET A 1 8.16 -30.23 -28.13
CA MET A 1 8.30 -29.63 -26.79
C MET A 1 8.77 -28.19 -26.97
N THR A 2 7.89 -27.19 -26.76
CA THR A 2 8.32 -25.79 -26.62
C THR A 2 7.40 -25.12 -25.62
N GLY A 3 7.83 -25.07 -24.37
CA GLY A 3 7.10 -24.40 -23.29
C GLY A 3 7.04 -22.89 -23.55
N MET A 4 5.84 -22.32 -23.41
CA MET A 4 5.61 -20.88 -23.43
C MET A 4 6.50 -20.18 -22.38
N ARG A 5 7.20 -19.12 -22.78
CA ARG A 5 7.64 -18.05 -21.86
C ARG A 5 7.11 -16.73 -22.38
N PHE A 6 5.83 -16.48 -22.13
CA PHE A 6 5.24 -15.16 -22.30
C PHE A 6 5.44 -14.38 -20.99
N ALA A 7 6.55 -13.66 -20.89
CA ALA A 7 6.67 -12.57 -19.92
C ALA A 7 6.51 -11.26 -20.71
N PRO A 8 5.45 -10.46 -20.49
CA PRO A 8 5.28 -9.21 -21.22
C PRO A 8 6.44 -8.25 -20.93
N LYS A 9 6.99 -7.64 -22.00
CA LYS A 9 8.02 -6.59 -21.92
C LYS A 9 7.48 -5.43 -21.08
N GLY A 10 7.98 -5.27 -19.86
CA GLY A 10 7.54 -4.21 -18.94
C GLY A 10 7.69 -4.58 -17.46
N TYR A 11 7.69 -5.87 -17.12
CA TYR A 11 8.00 -6.35 -15.77
C TYR A 11 9.52 -6.43 -15.56
N GLY A 12 10.18 -5.28 -15.57
CA GLY A 12 11.62 -5.16 -15.39
C GLY A 12 12.16 -3.72 -15.35
N GLY A 13 11.28 -2.71 -15.29
CA GLY A 13 11.71 -1.36 -14.98
C GLY A 13 12.20 -1.27 -13.54
N ARG A 14 13.20 -0.41 -13.29
CA ARG A 14 13.68 -0.08 -11.93
C ARG A 14 12.44 0.20 -11.07
N ARG A 15 12.14 -0.65 -10.09
CA ARG A 15 11.02 -0.41 -9.18
C ARG A 15 11.23 0.99 -8.60
N ARG A 16 10.31 1.91 -8.87
CA ARG A 16 10.30 3.23 -8.21
C ARG A 16 10.32 2.98 -6.71
N ASN A 17 11.08 3.78 -5.98
CA ASN A 17 11.16 3.61 -4.54
C ASN A 17 9.73 3.76 -3.97
N PRO A 18 9.28 2.88 -3.06
CA PRO A 18 7.98 2.99 -2.40
C PRO A 18 7.62 4.42 -1.95
N ASP A 19 8.60 5.20 -1.48
CA ASP A 19 8.38 6.58 -1.06
C ASP A 19 8.09 7.53 -2.23
N GLU A 20 8.71 7.32 -3.39
CA GLU A 20 8.40 8.07 -4.61
C GLU A 20 6.99 7.76 -5.09
N VAL A 21 6.60 6.48 -5.07
CA VAL A 21 5.24 6.06 -5.47
C VAL A 21 4.17 6.68 -4.56
N LYS A 22 4.40 6.72 -3.24
CA LYS A 22 3.50 7.36 -2.29
C LYS A 22 3.41 8.89 -2.51
N ARG A 23 4.54 9.54 -2.79
CA ARG A 23 4.59 10.99 -3.05
C ARG A 23 3.87 11.36 -4.35
N ASP A 24 4.11 10.62 -5.43
CA ASP A 24 3.47 10.86 -6.72
C ASP A 24 1.96 10.58 -6.62
N GLY A 25 1.58 9.47 -5.97
CA GLY A 25 0.17 9.15 -5.69
C GLY A 25 -0.56 10.29 -4.97
N TRP A 26 0.10 10.92 -3.99
CA TRP A 26 -0.48 12.07 -3.27
C TRP A 26 -0.58 13.33 -4.14
N ARG A 27 0.48 13.65 -4.88
CA ARG A 27 0.56 14.90 -5.66
C ARG A 27 -0.35 14.88 -6.88
N GLU A 28 -0.38 13.77 -7.60
CA GLU A 28 -1.03 13.67 -8.90
C GLU A 28 -2.44 13.09 -8.80
N GLN A 29 -2.64 12.08 -7.94
CA GLN A 29 -3.90 11.34 -7.86
C GLN A 29 -4.68 11.62 -6.58
N ARG A 30 -4.09 12.38 -5.64
CA ARG A 30 -4.63 12.61 -4.28
C ARG A 30 -4.88 11.30 -3.52
N VAL A 31 -4.11 10.26 -3.83
CA VAL A 31 -4.17 8.96 -3.16
C VAL A 31 -3.05 8.86 -2.13
N LEU A 32 -3.39 8.48 -0.89
CA LEU A 32 -2.44 8.31 0.20
C LEU A 32 -2.50 6.89 0.76
N ALA A 33 -1.36 6.20 0.77
CA ALA A 33 -1.20 4.91 1.44
C ALA A 33 -0.44 5.11 2.76
N VAL A 34 -1.14 4.96 3.88
CA VAL A 34 -0.58 5.11 5.24
C VAL A 34 -0.72 3.79 6.00
N ALA A 35 0.33 3.39 6.70
CA ALA A 35 0.25 2.27 7.63
C ALA A 35 -0.39 2.76 8.94
N LEU A 36 -1.29 1.97 9.53
CA LEU A 36 -2.00 2.34 10.77
C LEU A 36 -1.06 2.54 11.96
N ASP A 37 0.10 1.89 11.94
CA ASP A 37 1.12 1.93 12.97
C ASP A 37 2.23 2.95 12.73
N ASP A 38 2.14 3.76 11.66
CA ASP A 38 3.15 4.77 11.31
C ASP A 38 3.40 5.73 12.48
N HIS A 39 4.64 5.78 12.97
CA HIS A 39 5.06 6.57 14.14
C HIS A 39 4.86 8.08 13.97
N ARG A 40 4.67 8.57 12.74
CA ARG A 40 4.39 9.97 12.44
C ARG A 40 2.93 10.34 12.70
N LEU A 41 2.04 9.35 12.80
CA LEU A 41 0.64 9.55 13.14
C LEU A 41 0.45 9.56 14.66
N THR A 42 -0.18 10.62 15.16
CA THR A 42 -0.71 10.70 16.50
C THR A 42 -1.87 9.71 16.69
N TRP A 43 -2.20 9.40 17.94
CA TRP A 43 -3.30 8.47 18.23
C TRP A 43 -4.64 8.85 17.55
N PRO A 44 -5.08 10.12 17.58
CA PRO A 44 -6.31 10.52 16.87
C PRO A 44 -6.24 10.32 15.35
N GLU A 45 -5.09 10.59 14.74
CA GLU A 45 -4.91 10.42 13.28
C GLU A 45 -4.93 8.94 12.89
N ARG A 46 -4.33 8.06 13.69
CA ARG A 46 -4.40 6.61 13.48
C ARG A 46 -5.84 6.12 13.54
N GLU A 47 -6.60 6.62 14.52
CA GLU A 47 -8.00 6.26 14.70
C GLU A 47 -8.86 6.75 13.55
N LEU A 48 -8.63 7.96 13.04
CA LEU A 48 -9.28 8.47 11.83
C LEU A 48 -9.01 7.57 10.62
N VAL A 49 -7.75 7.19 10.38
CA VAL A 49 -7.39 6.29 9.28
C VAL A 49 -8.04 4.92 9.44
N ARG A 50 -8.08 4.37 10.67
CA ARG A 50 -8.76 3.10 10.97
C ARG A 50 -10.25 3.18 10.63
N GLN A 51 -10.95 4.20 11.11
CA GLN A 51 -12.38 4.38 10.87
C GLN A 51 -12.69 4.59 9.38
N LEU A 52 -11.87 5.37 8.67
CA LEU A 52 -12.01 5.55 7.22
C LEU A 52 -11.78 4.24 6.47
N GLY A 53 -10.74 3.49 6.84
CA GLY A 53 -10.45 2.17 6.27
C GLY A 53 -11.61 1.21 6.47
N GLU A 54 -12.14 1.12 7.69
CA GLU A 54 -13.28 0.26 8.01
C GLU A 54 -14.57 0.66 7.28
N LYS A 55 -14.81 1.96 7.16
CA LYS A 55 -15.98 2.46 6.41
C LYS A 55 -15.88 2.16 4.92
N LEU A 56 -14.69 2.26 4.33
CA LEU A 56 -14.50 2.10 2.89
C LEU A 56 -14.30 0.65 2.47
N TYR A 57 -13.66 -0.17 3.30
CA TYR A 57 -13.23 -1.53 2.95
C TYR A 57 -13.73 -2.62 3.90
N GLY A 58 -14.50 -2.23 4.92
CA GLY A 58 -14.98 -3.15 5.95
C GLY A 58 -13.95 -3.39 7.07
N PRO A 59 -14.33 -4.13 8.13
CA PRO A 59 -13.45 -4.43 9.26
C PRO A 59 -12.13 -5.03 8.79
N ALA A 60 -11.01 -4.52 9.31
CA ALA A 60 -9.72 -5.13 9.08
C ALA A 60 -9.80 -6.58 9.60
N THR A 61 -9.55 -7.56 8.73
CA THR A 61 -9.50 -8.96 9.14
C THR A 61 -8.32 -9.09 10.09
N SER A 62 -8.58 -9.17 11.39
CA SER A 62 -7.55 -9.35 12.39
C SER A 62 -6.86 -10.71 12.14
N GLY A 63 -5.63 -10.66 11.64
CA GLY A 63 -4.71 -11.79 11.72
C GLY A 63 -4.08 -12.23 10.39
N ARG A 64 -2.84 -11.79 10.16
CA ARG A 64 -1.72 -12.73 10.18
C ARG A 64 -0.45 -11.99 10.56
N GLU A 65 0.13 -12.40 11.69
CA GLU A 65 1.54 -12.22 11.98
C GLU A 65 2.38 -12.29 10.72
N VAL A 66 3.18 -11.25 10.50
CA VAL A 66 4.42 -11.38 9.73
C VAL A 66 5.56 -10.96 10.64
N GLN A 67 5.75 -11.72 11.73
CA GLN A 67 7.09 -11.98 12.22
C GLN A 67 7.71 -13.03 11.30
N ARG A 68 8.61 -12.61 10.42
CA ARG A 68 9.76 -13.44 10.01
C ARG A 68 10.88 -12.58 9.47
#